data_AF-A0A9X3EK65-F1
#
_entry.id   AF-A0A9X3EK65-F1
#
_cell.length_a   1.000
_cell.length_b   1.000
_cell.length_c   1.000
_cell.angle_alpha   90.00
_cell.angle_beta   90.00
_cell.angle_gamma   90.00
#
_symmetry.space_group_name_H-M   'P 1'
#
loop_
_entity.id
_entity.type
_entity.pdbx_description
1 polymer ?
#
loop_
_entity_poly.entity_id
_entity_poly.type
_entity_poly.pdbx_seq_one_letter_code
_entity_poly.pdbx_strand_id
1 'polypeptide(L)'
;MSLKSLVDLLDSLFSPDGLQRFVHLELDAEKVVQEVDFKTAPARVFYEVAVALRQQGRIDSQLFAKLRGKFPRRVSDIDAVAIFFGEPAAPSGLQTHVITLEAAIAGQISAIDEEQIRVALGTAVPVSRLKLDLHDLDTLAGDPSTWSKGQVRIRESIQQHLRDEVLRSGARHLSLFGLAPIPWLVAFGLAVSETIDARVFQRLRAPAGWSWQPEEPELDRWSVIPDPDAPPARDVAVLISASASVKRERVDAVLPRADRATYEITLADPRIDAVRSEALLEAFAHHYRAVLGQIEARHPGIERLHIFAAAPVAVAIECGRRILHNAAPRIVSYEFAGGQYRKALEL
;
A
#
# COMPACT_ATOMS: atom_id res chain seq x y z
N MET A 1 28.72 -6.03 -15.01
CA MET A 1 27.57 -6.66 -14.32
C MET A 1 27.15 -5.80 -13.12
N SER A 2 28.06 -5.43 -12.21
CA SER A 2 27.78 -4.59 -11.02
C SER A 2 27.11 -3.23 -11.32
N LEU A 3 27.65 -2.45 -12.27
CA LEU A 3 27.11 -1.11 -12.56
C LEU A 3 25.69 -1.16 -13.14
N LYS A 4 25.37 -2.18 -13.95
CA LYS A 4 24.01 -2.35 -14.50
C LYS A 4 23.01 -2.60 -13.37
N SER A 5 23.33 -3.46 -12.41
CA SER A 5 22.47 -3.73 -11.26
C SER A 5 22.21 -2.46 -10.43
N LEU A 6 23.19 -1.57 -10.30
CA LEU A 6 22.99 -0.27 -9.65
C LEU A 6 22.07 0.64 -10.45
N VAL A 7 22.22 0.69 -11.78
CA VAL A 7 21.32 1.46 -12.65
C VAL A 7 19.88 0.97 -12.53
N ASP A 8 19.67 -0.35 -12.63
CA ASP A 8 18.34 -0.97 -12.53
C ASP A 8 17.72 -0.72 -11.13
N LEU A 9 18.53 -0.75 -10.07
CA LEU A 9 18.07 -0.41 -8.71
C LEU A 9 17.65 1.07 -8.61
N LEU A 10 18.51 2.00 -9.04
CA LEU A 10 18.22 3.44 -8.96
C LEU A 10 16.98 3.80 -9.78
N ASP A 11 16.83 3.22 -10.97
CA ASP A 11 15.63 3.36 -11.81
C ASP A 11 14.39 2.84 -11.10
N SER A 12 14.48 1.72 -10.36
CA SER A 12 13.35 1.18 -9.60
C SER A 12 12.98 1.96 -8.33
N LEU A 13 13.86 2.87 -7.86
CA LEU A 13 13.69 3.61 -6.61
C LEU A 13 13.25 5.06 -6.88
N PHE A 14 13.78 5.71 -7.91
CA PHE A 14 13.60 7.14 -8.14
C PHE A 14 13.01 7.48 -9.51
N SER A 15 12.20 8.53 -9.59
CA SER A 15 12.06 9.28 -10.84
C SER A 15 13.37 10.02 -11.17
N PRO A 16 13.60 10.47 -12.43
CA PRO A 16 14.77 11.27 -12.79
C PRO A 16 14.98 12.51 -11.87
N ASP A 17 13.90 13.25 -11.61
CA ASP A 17 13.93 14.42 -10.72
C ASP A 17 14.16 14.01 -9.25
N GLY A 18 13.56 12.89 -8.82
CA GLY A 18 13.77 12.33 -7.48
C GLY A 18 15.24 11.94 -7.26
N LEU A 19 15.86 11.34 -8.26
CA LEU A 19 17.27 10.98 -8.24
C LEU A 19 18.14 12.24 -8.18
N GLN A 20 17.85 13.27 -8.97
CA GLN A 20 18.58 14.53 -8.94
C GLN A 20 18.58 15.14 -7.53
N ARG A 21 17.40 15.23 -6.91
CA ARG A 21 17.25 15.76 -5.54
C ARG A 21 18.01 14.92 -4.52
N PHE A 22 17.93 13.59 -4.61
CA PHE A 22 18.68 12.69 -3.74
C PHE A 22 20.19 12.91 -3.87
N VAL A 23 20.71 12.97 -5.10
CA VAL A 23 22.14 13.19 -5.36
C VAL A 23 22.61 14.56 -4.86
N HIS A 24 21.79 15.60 -5.04
CA HIS A 24 22.13 16.94 -4.61
C HIS A 24 22.05 17.11 -3.09
N LEU A 25 20.87 16.83 -2.51
CA LEU A 25 20.52 17.22 -1.15
C LEU A 25 20.88 16.17 -0.12
N GLU A 26 20.71 14.90 -0.46
CA GLU A 26 20.92 13.81 0.50
C GLU A 26 22.32 13.25 0.39
N LEU A 27 22.85 13.04 -0.82
CA LEU A 27 24.21 12.55 -1.00
C LEU A 27 25.26 13.63 -0.82
N ASP A 28 24.95 14.91 -1.02
CA ASP A 28 25.92 16.02 -1.05
C ASP A 28 26.98 15.80 -2.15
N ALA A 29 26.52 15.52 -3.37
CA ALA A 29 27.35 15.20 -4.53
C ALA A 29 27.14 16.23 -5.67
N GLU A 30 27.38 17.51 -5.37
CA GLU A 30 27.10 18.63 -6.28
C GLU A 30 27.76 18.49 -7.66
N LYS A 31 29.00 17.98 -7.71
CA LYS A 31 29.71 17.73 -8.98
C LYS A 31 28.97 16.74 -9.89
N VAL A 32 28.34 15.70 -9.33
CA VAL A 32 27.54 14.75 -10.11
C VAL A 32 26.34 15.45 -10.75
N VAL A 33 25.72 16.38 -10.03
CA VAL A 33 24.56 17.14 -10.54
C VAL A 33 24.96 18.08 -11.67
N GLN A 34 26.18 18.62 -11.63
CA GLN A 34 26.73 19.48 -12.68
C GLN A 34 27.16 18.69 -13.94
N GLU A 35 27.58 17.43 -13.78
CA GLU A 35 28.08 16.57 -14.85
C GLU A 35 26.96 15.84 -15.63
N VAL A 36 25.77 15.70 -15.05
CA VAL A 36 24.64 14.95 -15.64
C VAL A 36 23.53 15.89 -16.08
N ASP A 37 23.04 15.73 -17.31
CA ASP A 37 21.89 16.48 -17.80
C ASP A 37 20.57 15.77 -17.46
N PHE A 38 19.99 16.17 -16.33
CA PHE A 38 18.70 15.66 -15.88
C PHE A 38 17.50 16.11 -16.72
N LYS A 39 17.65 17.15 -17.56
CA LYS A 39 16.52 17.77 -18.29
C LYS A 39 16.31 17.19 -19.68
N THR A 40 17.36 16.70 -20.35
CA THR A 40 17.28 16.32 -21.77
C THR A 40 17.37 14.81 -22.06
N ALA A 41 17.80 13.98 -21.09
CA ALA A 41 18.02 12.55 -21.33
C ALA A 41 17.41 11.58 -20.27
N PRO A 42 16.08 11.60 -20.00
CA PRO A 42 15.48 10.84 -18.90
C PRO A 42 15.82 9.35 -18.88
N ALA A 43 15.92 8.72 -20.06
CA ALA A 43 16.22 7.29 -20.20
C ALA A 43 17.69 6.91 -19.91
N ARG A 44 18.62 7.88 -19.88
CA ARG A 44 20.04 7.66 -19.62
C ARG A 44 20.53 8.24 -18.30
N VAL A 45 19.74 9.12 -17.67
CA VAL A 45 20.07 9.77 -16.39
C VAL A 45 20.58 8.77 -15.35
N PHE A 46 19.91 7.64 -15.15
CA PHE A 46 20.34 6.64 -14.16
C PHE A 46 21.73 6.05 -14.47
N TYR A 47 22.02 5.79 -15.74
CA TYR A 47 23.33 5.32 -16.19
C TYR A 47 24.40 6.39 -16.00
N GLU A 48 24.13 7.63 -16.38
CA GLU A 48 25.06 8.75 -16.26
C GLU A 48 25.37 9.06 -14.80
N VAL A 49 24.37 9.08 -13.92
CA VAL A 49 24.56 9.21 -12.46
C VAL A 49 25.40 8.06 -11.92
N ALA A 50 25.12 6.81 -12.28
CA ALA A 50 25.89 5.67 -11.81
C ALA A 50 27.37 5.75 -12.27
N VAL A 51 27.63 6.22 -13.49
CA VAL A 51 28.99 6.44 -14.01
C VAL A 51 29.69 7.57 -13.25
N ALA A 52 29.02 8.70 -13.04
CA ALA A 52 29.58 9.85 -12.32
C ALA A 52 29.87 9.52 -10.85
N LEU A 53 28.95 8.84 -10.15
CA LEU A 53 29.18 8.33 -8.80
C LEU A 53 30.40 7.40 -8.74
N ARG A 54 30.56 6.52 -9.73
CA ARG A 54 31.75 5.65 -9.82
C ARG A 54 33.04 6.45 -10.01
N GLN A 55 33.04 7.43 -10.91
CA GLN A 55 34.21 8.28 -11.18
C GLN A 55 34.63 9.09 -9.96
N GLN A 56 33.66 9.52 -9.15
CA GLN A 56 33.91 10.28 -7.92
C GLN A 56 34.13 9.39 -6.69
N GLY A 57 34.14 8.05 -6.84
CA GLY A 57 34.35 7.13 -5.72
C GLY A 57 33.22 7.12 -4.69
N ARG A 58 31.99 7.50 -5.10
CA ARG A 58 30.81 7.66 -4.24
C ARG A 58 29.85 6.47 -4.26
N ILE A 59 30.24 5.37 -4.91
CA ILE A 59 29.55 4.08 -4.76
C ILE A 59 30.19 3.38 -3.56
N ASP A 60 29.81 3.82 -2.37
CA ASP A 60 30.41 3.47 -1.08
C ASP A 60 29.33 3.15 -0.03
N SER A 61 29.75 2.82 1.20
CA SER A 61 28.85 2.49 2.31
C SER A 61 27.87 3.62 2.65
N GLN A 62 28.26 4.89 2.40
CA GLN A 62 27.41 6.04 2.69
C GLN A 62 26.23 6.11 1.71
N LEU A 63 26.46 5.82 0.42
CA LEU A 63 25.38 5.71 -0.58
C LEU A 63 24.35 4.67 -0.15
N PHE A 64 24.79 3.45 0.15
CA PHE A 64 23.88 2.36 0.49
C PHE A 64 23.19 2.59 1.84
N ALA A 65 23.86 3.18 2.83
CA ALA A 65 23.22 3.57 4.09
C ALA A 65 22.09 4.60 3.89
N LYS A 66 22.32 5.62 3.05
CA LYS A 66 21.29 6.62 2.71
C LYS A 66 20.12 6.00 1.95
N LEU A 67 20.38 5.10 0.99
CA LEU A 67 19.32 4.36 0.30
C LEU A 67 18.49 3.50 1.26
N ARG A 68 19.13 2.75 2.17
CA ARG A 68 18.42 1.94 3.18
C ARG A 68 17.54 2.79 4.09
N GLY A 69 18.06 3.94 4.53
CA GLY A 69 17.31 4.88 5.37
C GLY A 69 16.12 5.50 4.65
N LYS A 70 16.28 5.82 3.35
CA LYS A 70 15.22 6.41 2.53
C LYS A 70 14.15 5.39 2.14
N PHE A 71 14.54 4.15 1.83
CA PHE A 71 13.64 3.10 1.36
C PHE A 71 13.70 1.86 2.27
N PRO A 72 13.16 1.93 3.50
CA PRO A 72 13.26 0.85 4.48
C PRO A 72 12.65 -0.46 3.99
N ARG A 73 11.60 -0.41 3.16
CA ARG A 73 10.96 -1.60 2.55
C ARG A 73 11.71 -2.19 1.36
N ARG A 74 12.74 -1.50 0.87
CA ARG A 74 13.59 -1.93 -0.26
C ARG A 74 15.00 -2.33 0.19
N VAL A 75 15.25 -2.41 1.51
CA VAL A 75 16.59 -2.73 2.07
C VAL A 75 17.18 -3.99 1.45
N SER A 76 16.39 -5.05 1.25
CA SER A 76 16.92 -6.27 0.63
C SER A 76 17.27 -6.11 -0.85
N ASP A 77 16.51 -5.32 -1.61
CA ASP A 77 16.87 -5.01 -3.00
C ASP A 77 18.16 -4.18 -3.05
N ILE A 78 18.32 -3.25 -2.11
CA ILE A 78 19.51 -2.40 -1.97
C ILE A 78 20.72 -3.27 -1.59
N ASP A 79 20.59 -4.16 -0.61
CA ASP A 79 21.65 -5.05 -0.15
C ASP A 79 22.09 -6.03 -1.23
N ALA A 80 21.16 -6.58 -2.00
CA ALA A 80 21.48 -7.46 -3.12
C ALA A 80 22.39 -6.79 -4.17
N VAL A 81 22.28 -5.47 -4.34
CA VAL A 81 23.15 -4.70 -5.22
C VAL A 81 24.45 -4.29 -4.52
N ALA A 82 24.39 -3.90 -3.25
CA ALA A 82 25.53 -3.43 -2.46
C ALA A 82 26.68 -4.46 -2.42
N ILE A 83 26.35 -5.75 -2.39
CA ILE A 83 27.32 -6.86 -2.41
C ILE A 83 28.27 -6.79 -3.61
N PHE A 84 27.78 -6.37 -4.78
CA PHE A 84 28.63 -6.25 -5.97
C PHE A 84 29.69 -5.14 -5.86
N PHE A 85 29.59 -4.30 -4.83
CA PHE A 85 30.51 -3.19 -4.54
C PHE A 85 31.30 -3.39 -3.24
N GLY A 86 31.33 -4.62 -2.70
CA GLY A 86 32.15 -4.96 -1.54
C GLY A 86 31.56 -4.56 -0.20
N GLU A 87 30.30 -4.09 -0.17
CA GLU A 87 29.59 -3.83 1.06
C GLU A 87 29.21 -5.14 1.76
N PRO A 88 29.32 -5.22 3.10
CA PRO A 88 28.87 -6.38 3.84
C PRO A 88 27.37 -6.59 3.63
N ALA A 89 27.00 -7.77 3.15
CA ALA A 89 25.62 -8.19 3.01
C ALA A 89 24.98 -8.37 4.40
N ALA A 90 23.77 -7.85 4.61
CA ALA A 90 22.85 -8.56 5.49
C ALA A 90 22.51 -9.91 4.82
N PRO A 91 22.39 -11.02 5.57
CA PRO A 91 22.28 -12.34 4.96
C PRO A 91 20.91 -12.53 4.28
N SER A 92 20.93 -12.94 3.00
CA SER A 92 19.78 -13.35 2.16
C SER A 92 18.68 -12.28 1.94
N GLY A 93 18.06 -12.30 0.75
CA GLY A 93 16.93 -11.40 0.46
C GLY A 93 15.81 -11.57 1.50
N LEU A 94 15.03 -10.50 1.74
CA LEU A 94 13.98 -10.45 2.76
C LEU A 94 13.13 -11.72 2.72
N GLN A 95 13.23 -12.54 3.76
CA GLN A 95 12.35 -13.68 3.90
C GLN A 95 10.93 -13.19 4.15
N THR A 96 9.99 -13.62 3.32
CA THR A 96 8.62 -13.12 3.34
C THR A 96 7.60 -14.24 3.22
N HIS A 97 6.47 -14.10 3.90
CA HIS A 97 5.31 -14.95 3.71
C HIS A 97 4.35 -14.27 2.75
N VAL A 98 4.03 -14.92 1.63
CA VAL A 98 3.17 -14.34 0.59
C VAL A 98 1.72 -14.70 0.89
N ILE A 99 0.85 -13.70 1.01
CA ILE A 99 -0.59 -13.92 1.18
C ILE A 99 -1.33 -13.26 0.02
N THR A 100 -2.10 -14.05 -0.72
CA THR A 100 -2.95 -13.58 -1.83
C THR A 100 -4.42 -13.73 -1.46
N LEU A 101 -5.24 -12.73 -1.83
CA LEU A 101 -6.69 -12.80 -1.77
C LEU A 101 -7.30 -12.56 -3.15
N GLU A 102 -8.10 -13.49 -3.62
CA GLU A 102 -8.78 -13.42 -4.91
C GLU A 102 -10.28 -13.66 -4.74
N ALA A 103 -11.08 -12.84 -5.43
CA ALA A 103 -12.52 -13.00 -5.49
C ALA A 103 -13.07 -12.37 -6.78
N ALA A 104 -14.31 -12.73 -7.14
CA ALA A 104 -15.00 -12.03 -8.22
C ALA A 104 -15.24 -10.55 -7.83
N ILE A 105 -15.00 -9.63 -8.77
CA ILE A 105 -15.24 -8.20 -8.59
C ILE A 105 -16.38 -7.80 -9.53
N ALA A 106 -17.51 -7.37 -8.97
CA ALA A 106 -18.72 -7.07 -9.74
C ALA A 106 -19.11 -8.21 -10.71
N GLY A 107 -18.99 -9.46 -10.26
CA GLY A 107 -19.30 -10.67 -11.04
C GLY A 107 -18.24 -11.10 -12.04
N GLN A 108 -17.12 -10.37 -12.17
CA GLN A 108 -16.01 -10.74 -13.06
C GLN A 108 -14.93 -11.49 -12.28
N ILE A 109 -14.51 -12.65 -12.80
CA ILE A 109 -13.42 -13.45 -12.24
C ILE A 109 -12.12 -12.64 -12.32
N SER A 110 -11.35 -12.65 -11.23
CA SER A 110 -10.06 -11.98 -11.13
C SER A 110 -8.98 -12.99 -10.76
N ALA A 111 -7.79 -12.85 -11.33
CA ALA A 111 -6.67 -13.73 -11.02
C ALA A 111 -5.37 -12.92 -10.90
N ILE A 112 -4.53 -13.37 -9.98
CA ILE A 112 -3.20 -12.88 -9.69
C ILE A 112 -2.23 -13.90 -10.25
N ASP A 113 -1.49 -13.49 -11.26
CA ASP A 113 -0.49 -14.32 -11.90
C ASP A 113 0.75 -14.49 -11.00
N GLU A 114 1.19 -15.73 -10.81
CA GLU A 114 2.33 -16.07 -9.95
C GLU A 114 3.64 -15.48 -10.46
N GLU A 115 3.82 -15.38 -11.78
CA GLU A 115 5.00 -14.77 -12.35
C GLU A 115 5.03 -13.26 -12.07
N GLN A 116 3.89 -12.57 -12.12
CA GLN A 116 3.81 -11.18 -11.69
C GLN A 116 4.08 -10.98 -10.20
N ILE A 117 3.68 -11.91 -9.33
CA ILE A 117 4.05 -11.89 -7.91
C ILE A 117 5.57 -12.00 -7.77
N ARG A 118 6.18 -12.98 -8.44
CA ARG A 118 7.63 -13.20 -8.42
C ARG A 118 8.39 -11.95 -8.86
N VAL A 119 7.95 -11.29 -9.93
CA VAL A 119 8.54 -10.04 -10.42
C VAL A 119 8.38 -8.90 -9.40
N ALA A 120 7.21 -8.75 -8.78
CA ALA A 120 6.96 -7.68 -7.82
C ALA A 120 7.73 -7.85 -6.50
N LEU A 121 7.99 -9.09 -6.09
CA LEU A 121 8.79 -9.39 -4.90
C LEU A 121 10.26 -8.98 -5.05
N GLY A 122 10.77 -8.84 -6.28
CA GLY A 122 12.16 -8.47 -6.53
C GLY A 122 13.11 -9.51 -5.94
N THR A 123 13.89 -9.10 -4.94
CA THR A 123 14.86 -9.97 -4.26
C THR A 123 14.31 -10.68 -3.02
N ALA A 124 13.09 -10.36 -2.58
CA ALA A 124 12.46 -11.01 -1.44
C ALA A 124 12.24 -12.50 -1.71
N VAL A 125 12.48 -13.34 -0.70
CA VAL A 125 12.44 -14.81 -0.81
C VAL A 125 11.18 -15.33 -0.12
N PRO A 126 10.19 -15.87 -0.86
CA PRO A 126 9.01 -16.50 -0.27
C PRO A 126 9.39 -17.73 0.57
N VAL A 127 9.08 -17.69 1.87
CA VAL A 127 9.29 -18.84 2.78
C VAL A 127 8.03 -19.69 2.94
N SER A 128 6.85 -19.09 2.82
CA SER A 128 5.57 -19.80 2.68
C SER A 128 4.59 -18.98 1.85
N ARG A 129 3.48 -19.61 1.45
CA ARG A 129 2.42 -19.01 0.64
C ARG A 129 1.05 -19.40 1.20
N LEU A 130 0.16 -18.42 1.32
CA LEU A 130 -1.27 -18.63 1.57
C LEU A 130 -2.05 -18.04 0.41
N LYS A 131 -2.86 -18.86 -0.26
CA LYS A 131 -3.81 -18.43 -1.28
C LYS A 131 -5.24 -18.47 -0.73
N LEU A 132 -5.89 -17.32 -0.66
CA LEU A 132 -7.30 -17.18 -0.29
C LEU A 132 -8.12 -17.01 -1.56
N ASP A 133 -8.93 -18.01 -1.88
CA ASP A 133 -9.85 -18.00 -3.00
C ASP A 133 -11.29 -17.93 -2.49
N LEU A 134 -12.01 -16.86 -2.87
CA LEU A 134 -13.42 -16.62 -2.56
C LEU A 134 -14.30 -16.62 -3.82
N HIS A 135 -13.86 -17.16 -4.95
CA HIS A 135 -14.66 -17.18 -6.18
C HIS A 135 -15.94 -18.01 -6.07
N ASP A 136 -16.03 -18.93 -5.11
CA ASP A 136 -17.24 -19.68 -4.77
C ASP A 136 -18.29 -18.83 -4.04
N LEU A 137 -17.93 -17.63 -3.58
CA LEU A 137 -18.82 -16.71 -2.86
C LEU A 137 -19.34 -15.60 -3.78
N ASP A 138 -20.55 -15.80 -4.31
CA ASP A 138 -21.21 -14.81 -5.18
C ASP A 138 -21.94 -13.73 -4.36
N THR A 139 -21.38 -12.51 -4.35
CA THR A 139 -21.97 -11.34 -3.67
C THR A 139 -23.17 -10.76 -4.43
N LEU A 140 -23.33 -11.07 -5.72
CA LEU A 140 -24.44 -10.60 -6.55
C LEU A 140 -25.70 -11.48 -6.42
N ALA A 141 -25.55 -12.70 -5.91
CA ALA A 141 -26.66 -13.62 -5.64
C ALA A 141 -27.67 -13.10 -4.60
N GLY A 142 -27.34 -12.00 -3.90
CA GLY A 142 -28.25 -11.31 -2.99
C GLY A 142 -28.39 -11.94 -1.61
N ASP A 143 -27.60 -12.98 -1.27
CA ASP A 143 -27.46 -13.51 0.09
C ASP A 143 -26.56 -12.57 0.93
N PRO A 144 -27.09 -11.80 1.90
CA PRO A 144 -26.27 -10.89 2.69
C PRO A 144 -25.22 -11.61 3.54
N SER A 145 -25.42 -12.91 3.84
CA SER A 145 -24.47 -13.70 4.64
C SER A 145 -23.20 -14.04 3.87
N THR A 146 -23.18 -13.92 2.53
CA THR A 146 -21.99 -14.17 1.69
C THR A 146 -20.81 -13.31 2.14
N TRP A 147 -21.04 -12.04 2.46
CA TRP A 147 -20.00 -11.14 2.96
C TRP A 147 -19.37 -11.69 4.24
N SER A 148 -20.20 -12.01 5.24
CA SER A 148 -19.74 -12.54 6.53
C SER A 148 -19.05 -13.91 6.39
N LYS A 149 -19.53 -14.80 5.50
CA LYS A 149 -18.86 -16.08 5.19
C LYS A 149 -17.44 -15.83 4.67
N GLY A 150 -17.28 -14.90 3.74
CA GLY A 150 -15.96 -14.51 3.21
C GLY A 150 -15.06 -13.89 4.29
N GLN A 151 -15.61 -13.02 5.15
CA GLN A 151 -14.88 -12.43 6.27
C GLN A 151 -14.37 -13.48 7.26
N VAL A 152 -15.21 -14.46 7.62
CA VAL A 152 -14.82 -15.57 8.50
C VAL A 152 -13.69 -16.37 7.86
N ARG A 153 -13.82 -16.72 6.57
CA ARG A 153 -12.79 -17.49 5.85
C ARG A 153 -11.46 -16.74 5.77
N ILE A 154 -11.49 -15.44 5.45
CA ILE A 154 -10.30 -14.56 5.44
C ILE A 154 -9.62 -14.60 6.81
N ARG A 155 -10.37 -14.30 7.87
CA ARG A 155 -9.84 -14.22 9.23
C ARG A 155 -9.23 -15.55 9.68
N GLU A 156 -9.97 -16.65 9.55
CA GLU A 156 -9.53 -17.96 10.03
C GLU A 156 -8.27 -18.44 9.32
N SER A 157 -8.23 -18.31 7.99
CA SER A 157 -7.10 -18.76 7.18
C SER A 157 -5.84 -17.94 7.47
N ILE A 158 -5.97 -16.62 7.61
CA ILE A 158 -4.84 -15.75 7.96
C ILE A 158 -4.34 -16.08 9.35
N GLN A 159 -5.23 -16.12 10.35
CA GLN A 159 -4.83 -16.39 11.72
C GLN A 159 -4.24 -17.79 11.89
N GLN A 160 -4.68 -18.77 11.11
CA GLN A 160 -4.06 -20.10 11.05
C GLN A 160 -2.66 -20.02 10.43
N HIS A 161 -2.51 -19.39 9.26
CA HIS A 161 -1.21 -19.25 8.61
C HIS A 161 -0.19 -18.48 9.46
N LEU A 162 -0.63 -17.42 10.15
CA LEU A 162 0.22 -16.69 11.08
C LEU A 162 0.74 -17.61 12.20
N ARG A 163 -0.12 -18.46 12.77
CA ARG A 163 0.23 -19.38 13.87
C ARG A 163 1.13 -20.54 13.41
N ASP A 164 0.81 -21.12 12.26
CA ASP A 164 1.41 -22.38 11.83
C ASP A 164 2.70 -22.16 11.03
N GLU A 165 2.77 -21.10 10.23
CA GLU A 165 3.89 -20.81 9.34
C GLU A 165 4.70 -19.61 9.82
N VAL A 166 4.06 -18.44 9.99
CA VAL A 166 4.78 -17.16 10.21
C VAL A 166 5.50 -17.11 11.55
N LEU A 167 4.81 -17.42 12.64
CA LEU A 167 5.43 -17.36 13.97
C LEU A 167 6.56 -18.40 14.13
N ARG A 168 6.52 -19.50 13.37
CA ARG A 168 7.50 -20.59 13.45
C ARG A 168 8.72 -20.41 12.54
N SER A 169 8.63 -19.61 11.49
CA SER A 169 9.68 -19.50 10.45
C SER A 169 10.90 -18.66 10.84
N GLY A 170 10.83 -17.89 11.93
CA GLY A 170 11.83 -16.87 12.29
C GLY A 170 11.76 -15.60 11.43
N ALA A 171 11.10 -15.63 10.27
CA ALA A 171 10.77 -14.46 9.46
C ALA A 171 9.52 -13.76 10.02
N ARG A 172 9.49 -12.43 9.94
CA ARG A 172 8.41 -11.58 10.47
C ARG A 172 7.97 -10.52 9.46
N HIS A 173 7.96 -10.89 8.18
CA HIS A 173 7.53 -10.02 7.10
C HIS A 173 6.49 -10.72 6.21
N LEU A 174 5.47 -9.97 5.79
CA LEU A 174 4.43 -10.44 4.88
C LEU A 174 4.43 -9.64 3.57
N SER A 175 4.19 -10.32 2.46
CA SER A 175 3.93 -9.70 1.15
C SER A 175 2.48 -9.94 0.77
N LEU A 176 1.68 -8.88 0.71
CA LEU A 176 0.22 -8.95 0.59
C LEU A 176 -0.24 -8.52 -0.80
N PHE A 177 -1.06 -9.35 -1.43
CA PHE A 177 -1.66 -9.10 -2.74
C PHE A 177 -3.17 -9.35 -2.65
N GLY A 178 -3.97 -8.53 -3.32
CA GLY A 178 -5.43 -8.66 -3.27
C GLY A 178 -6.12 -8.20 -4.55
N LEU A 179 -6.98 -9.07 -5.10
CA LEU A 179 -7.96 -8.75 -6.14
C LEU A 179 -9.33 -9.24 -5.67
N ALA A 180 -9.99 -8.43 -4.86
CA ALA A 180 -11.31 -8.71 -4.30
C ALA A 180 -12.11 -7.40 -4.13
N PRO A 181 -13.43 -7.46 -3.92
CA PRO A 181 -14.22 -6.30 -3.53
C PRO A 181 -13.67 -5.61 -2.27
N ILE A 182 -13.80 -4.28 -2.23
CA ILE A 182 -13.27 -3.42 -1.16
C ILE A 182 -13.61 -3.93 0.26
N PRO A 183 -14.85 -4.35 0.57
CA PRO A 183 -15.18 -4.88 1.90
C PRO A 183 -14.28 -6.05 2.34
N TRP A 184 -14.00 -7.00 1.44
CA TRP A 184 -13.11 -8.13 1.74
C TRP A 184 -11.65 -7.72 1.79
N LEU A 185 -11.22 -6.71 1.04
CA LEU A 185 -9.87 -6.13 1.17
C LEU A 185 -9.67 -5.42 2.51
N VAL A 186 -10.68 -4.72 3.02
CA VAL A 186 -10.66 -4.14 4.37
C VAL A 186 -10.61 -5.26 5.43
N ALA A 187 -11.44 -6.30 5.29
CA ALA A 187 -11.40 -7.45 6.18
C ALA A 187 -10.05 -8.19 6.14
N PHE A 188 -9.42 -8.28 4.96
CA PHE A 188 -8.09 -8.83 4.77
C PHE A 188 -7.04 -8.03 5.55
N GLY A 189 -7.02 -6.71 5.37
CA GLY A 189 -6.13 -5.85 6.13
C GLY A 189 -6.34 -5.98 7.65
N LEU A 190 -7.58 -5.96 8.10
CA LEU A 190 -7.91 -6.11 9.52
C LEU A 190 -7.45 -7.46 10.07
N ALA A 191 -7.61 -8.54 9.33
CA ALA A 191 -7.17 -9.88 9.75
C ALA A 191 -5.65 -10.01 9.84
N VAL A 192 -4.89 -9.23 9.05
CA VAL A 192 -3.42 -9.18 9.11
C VAL A 192 -2.92 -8.30 10.26
N SER A 193 -3.60 -7.18 10.54
CA SER A 193 -3.16 -6.14 11.49
C SER A 193 -1.85 -5.44 11.08
N GLU A 194 -1.35 -4.59 11.98
CA GLU A 194 -0.03 -3.96 11.90
C GLU A 194 1.03 -4.58 12.83
N THR A 195 0.69 -5.67 13.53
CA THR A 195 1.63 -6.30 14.49
C THR A 195 2.81 -6.99 13.82
N ILE A 196 2.66 -7.38 12.55
CA ILE A 196 3.71 -7.97 11.72
C ILE A 196 4.00 -6.99 10.58
N ASP A 197 5.29 -6.78 10.30
CA ASP A 197 5.70 -5.95 9.17
C ASP A 197 5.14 -6.54 7.87
N ALA A 198 4.60 -5.67 7.03
CA ALA A 198 4.07 -6.13 5.76
C ALA A 198 4.15 -5.06 4.67
N ARG A 199 4.49 -5.57 3.50
CA ARG A 199 4.47 -4.86 2.23
C ARG A 199 3.19 -5.21 1.48
N VAL A 200 2.34 -4.21 1.28
CA VAL A 200 1.13 -4.34 0.47
C VAL A 200 1.46 -3.95 -0.97
N PHE A 201 1.01 -4.74 -1.93
CA PHE A 201 1.22 -4.48 -3.35
C PHE A 201 -0.06 -3.99 -4.03
N GLN A 202 0.12 -3.18 -5.06
CA GLN A 202 -0.95 -2.62 -5.87
C GLN A 202 -0.91 -3.18 -7.28
N ARG A 203 -2.06 -3.63 -7.79
CA ARG A 203 -2.21 -3.94 -9.21
C ARG A 203 -2.23 -2.64 -10.01
N LEU A 204 -1.25 -2.47 -10.91
CA LEU A 204 -1.24 -1.41 -11.91
C LEU A 204 -1.71 -1.96 -13.26
N ARG A 205 -2.43 -1.14 -14.02
CA ARG A 205 -2.87 -1.42 -15.40
C ARG A 205 -1.86 -0.95 -16.43
N ALA A 206 -1.11 0.11 -16.13
CA ALA A 206 -0.06 0.62 -17.01
C ALA A 206 1.17 1.10 -16.21
N PRO A 207 2.35 0.45 -16.31
CA PRO A 207 2.53 -0.86 -16.91
C PRO A 207 1.72 -1.92 -16.13
N ALA A 208 1.21 -2.93 -16.85
CA ALA A 208 0.43 -3.99 -16.22
C ALA A 208 1.34 -4.81 -15.31
N GLY A 209 1.18 -4.68 -13.99
CA GLY A 209 2.05 -5.37 -13.04
C GLY A 209 1.58 -5.22 -11.60
N TRP A 210 2.40 -5.72 -10.69
CA TRP A 210 2.30 -5.44 -9.26
C TRP A 210 3.51 -4.66 -8.74
N SER A 211 4.49 -4.42 -9.61
CA SER A 211 5.69 -3.67 -9.28
C SER A 211 5.35 -2.20 -9.07
N TRP A 212 5.71 -1.69 -7.90
CA TRP A 212 5.66 -0.26 -7.60
C TRP A 212 6.49 0.53 -8.62
N GLN A 213 5.97 1.70 -8.98
CA GLN A 213 6.69 2.66 -9.80
C GLN A 213 7.60 3.51 -8.92
N PRO A 214 8.66 4.10 -9.51
CA PRO A 214 9.61 4.91 -8.76
C PRO A 214 8.95 6.14 -8.14
N GLU A 215 9.56 6.67 -7.08
CA GLU A 215 8.99 7.83 -6.37
C GLU A 215 9.00 9.11 -7.22
N GLU A 216 7.87 9.81 -7.24
CA GLU A 216 7.76 11.17 -7.77
C GLU A 216 8.19 12.20 -6.71
N PRO A 217 8.77 13.35 -7.09
CA PRO A 217 9.36 14.31 -6.14
C PRO A 217 8.35 15.04 -5.24
N GLU A 218 7.04 14.94 -5.53
CA GLU A 218 5.94 15.56 -4.79
C GLU A 218 5.06 14.47 -4.19
N LEU A 219 5.52 13.90 -3.08
CA LEU A 219 4.97 12.68 -2.49
C LEU A 219 3.65 12.89 -1.75
N ASP A 220 3.40 14.08 -1.20
CA ASP A 220 2.16 14.35 -0.48
C ASP A 220 1.10 14.98 -1.38
N ARG A 221 0.34 14.10 -2.04
CA ARG A 221 -0.81 14.46 -2.87
C ARG A 221 -2.13 14.21 -2.16
N TRP A 222 -2.08 13.83 -0.89
CA TRP A 222 -3.26 13.54 -0.10
C TRP A 222 -3.69 14.77 0.67
N SER A 223 -4.99 14.99 0.71
CA SER A 223 -5.61 16.04 1.50
C SER A 223 -6.58 15.40 2.49
N VAL A 224 -6.57 15.90 3.72
CA VAL A 224 -7.53 15.53 4.75
C VAL A 224 -8.50 16.68 4.92
N ILE A 225 -9.78 16.40 4.76
CA ILE A 225 -10.86 17.35 5.02
C ILE A 225 -11.58 16.85 6.28
N PRO A 226 -11.29 17.43 7.47
CA PRO A 226 -11.99 17.07 8.68
C PRO A 226 -13.41 17.66 8.68
N ASP A 227 -14.24 17.20 9.61
CA ASP A 227 -15.49 17.87 9.99
C ASP A 227 -15.20 18.83 11.16
N PRO A 228 -14.96 20.14 10.91
CA PRO A 228 -14.55 21.06 11.96
C PRO A 228 -15.66 21.30 13.00
N ASP A 229 -16.93 21.15 12.59
CA ASP A 229 -18.11 21.48 13.39
C ASP A 229 -18.88 20.23 13.85
N ALA A 230 -18.35 19.02 13.63
CA ALA A 230 -19.04 17.81 14.03
C ALA A 230 -19.16 17.70 15.56
N PRO A 231 -20.38 17.51 16.10
CA PRO A 231 -20.53 17.16 17.50
C PRO A 231 -19.93 15.75 17.77
N PRO A 232 -19.70 15.38 19.03
CA PRO A 232 -19.43 13.99 19.40
C PRO A 232 -20.50 13.07 18.77
N ALA A 233 -20.05 12.11 17.95
CA ALA A 233 -20.93 11.23 17.18
C ALA A 233 -20.63 9.76 17.51
N ARG A 234 -21.67 8.92 17.47
CA ARG A 234 -21.53 7.46 17.63
C ARG A 234 -21.15 6.79 16.32
N ASP A 235 -21.55 7.38 15.20
CA ASP A 235 -21.22 6.91 13.86
C ASP A 235 -20.33 7.96 13.18
N VAL A 236 -19.20 7.52 12.64
CA VAL A 236 -18.27 8.40 11.91
C VAL A 236 -18.03 7.81 10.53
N ALA A 237 -18.22 8.61 9.48
CA ALA A 237 -17.88 8.22 8.12
C ALA A 237 -16.48 8.70 7.72
N VAL A 238 -15.68 7.80 7.16
CA VAL A 238 -14.42 8.11 6.48
C VAL A 238 -14.58 7.84 5.00
N LEU A 239 -14.49 8.90 4.20
CA LEU A 239 -14.59 8.86 2.75
C LEU A 239 -13.18 8.87 2.15
N ILE A 240 -12.89 7.89 1.30
CA ILE A 240 -11.56 7.71 0.70
C ILE A 240 -11.68 7.81 -0.81
N SER A 241 -11.15 8.89 -1.37
CA SER A 241 -11.20 9.19 -2.81
C SER A 241 -9.81 9.05 -3.41
N ALA A 242 -9.55 7.93 -4.08
CA ALA A 242 -8.23 7.61 -4.63
C ALA A 242 -8.29 7.07 -6.06
N SER A 243 -9.18 6.11 -6.33
CA SER A 243 -9.42 5.59 -7.69
C SER A 243 -10.55 6.33 -8.42
N ALA A 244 -11.41 7.01 -7.66
CA ALA A 244 -12.44 7.93 -8.12
C ALA A 244 -12.86 8.82 -6.94
N SER A 245 -13.69 9.83 -7.21
CA SER A 245 -14.27 10.67 -6.15
C SER A 245 -15.46 9.98 -5.48
N VAL A 246 -15.43 9.92 -4.15
CA VAL A 246 -16.61 9.54 -3.34
C VAL A 246 -17.54 10.75 -3.24
N LYS A 247 -18.80 10.56 -3.65
CA LYS A 247 -19.81 11.63 -3.66
C LYS A 247 -20.59 11.63 -2.35
N ARG A 248 -20.57 12.75 -1.62
CA ARG A 248 -21.27 12.92 -0.33
C ARG A 248 -22.74 12.55 -0.41
N GLU A 249 -23.42 12.93 -1.50
CA GLU A 249 -24.86 12.69 -1.67
C GLU A 249 -25.19 11.19 -1.67
N ARG A 250 -24.28 10.35 -2.17
CA ARG A 250 -24.44 8.88 -2.18
C ARG A 250 -24.21 8.27 -0.79
N VAL A 251 -23.37 8.90 0.01
CA VAL A 251 -23.08 8.49 1.39
C VAL A 251 -24.22 8.95 2.31
N ASP A 252 -24.72 10.17 2.13
CA ASP A 252 -25.88 10.73 2.84
C ASP A 252 -27.16 9.91 2.60
N ALA A 253 -27.31 9.31 1.41
CA ALA A 253 -28.46 8.47 1.07
C ALA A 253 -28.55 7.16 1.89
N VAL A 254 -27.44 6.69 2.47
CA VAL A 254 -27.38 5.41 3.20
C VAL A 254 -27.03 5.57 4.69
N LEU A 255 -26.42 6.69 5.04
CA LEU A 255 -26.11 7.08 6.41
C LEU A 255 -26.36 8.59 6.48
N PRO A 256 -27.49 9.04 7.04
CA PRO A 256 -27.86 10.45 7.02
C PRO A 256 -26.84 11.36 7.71
N ARG A 257 -26.64 12.57 7.17
CA ARG A 257 -25.68 13.54 7.71
C ARG A 257 -25.95 13.94 9.17
N ALA A 258 -27.22 13.96 9.58
CA ALA A 258 -27.60 14.34 10.94
C ALA A 258 -27.10 13.36 12.02
N ASP A 259 -26.76 12.12 11.63
CA ASP A 259 -26.45 11.03 12.54
C ASP A 259 -24.94 10.72 12.63
N ARG A 260 -24.09 11.46 11.91
CA ARG A 260 -22.65 11.16 11.81
C ARG A 260 -21.73 12.38 11.74
N ALA A 261 -20.47 12.18 12.11
CA ALA A 261 -19.35 13.04 11.70
C ALA A 261 -18.75 12.52 10.38
N THR A 262 -18.14 13.39 9.56
CA THR A 262 -17.56 12.98 8.25
C THR A 262 -16.13 13.47 8.04
N TYR A 263 -15.20 12.55 7.86
CA TYR A 263 -13.80 12.85 7.49
C TYR A 263 -13.53 12.37 6.07
N GLU A 264 -12.77 13.14 5.31
CA GLU A 264 -12.37 12.76 3.95
C GLU A 264 -10.87 12.71 3.80
N ILE A 265 -10.41 11.71 3.05
CA ILE A 265 -9.04 11.59 2.60
C ILE A 265 -9.08 11.48 1.08
N THR A 266 -8.60 12.52 0.41
CA THR A 266 -8.73 12.67 -1.03
C THR A 266 -7.36 12.88 -1.67
N LEU A 267 -7.05 12.04 -2.65
CA LEU A 267 -5.90 12.23 -3.52
C LEU A 267 -6.17 13.42 -4.45
N ALA A 268 -5.17 14.23 -4.77
CA ALA A 268 -5.34 15.45 -5.57
C ALA A 268 -6.02 15.23 -6.93
N ASP A 269 -5.79 14.06 -7.56
CA ASP A 269 -6.46 13.66 -8.80
C ASP A 269 -6.86 12.17 -8.71
N PRO A 270 -8.03 11.88 -8.10
CA PRO A 270 -8.52 10.51 -7.92
C PRO A 270 -8.86 9.86 -9.25
N ARG A 271 -8.08 8.86 -9.63
CA ARG A 271 -8.24 8.12 -10.88
C ARG A 271 -7.72 6.70 -10.75
N ILE A 272 -8.16 5.83 -11.64
CA ILE A 272 -7.60 4.49 -11.75
C ILE A 272 -6.08 4.60 -11.95
N ASP A 273 -5.32 3.75 -11.26
CA ASP A 273 -3.85 3.78 -11.23
C ASP A 273 -3.24 5.10 -10.72
N ALA A 274 -3.91 5.87 -9.88
CA ALA A 274 -3.30 7.08 -9.31
C ALA A 274 -2.25 6.79 -8.22
N VAL A 275 -2.46 5.75 -7.41
CA VAL A 275 -1.50 5.31 -6.37
C VAL A 275 -0.51 4.35 -7.00
N ARG A 276 0.62 4.89 -7.48
CA ARG A 276 1.60 4.16 -8.31
C ARG A 276 2.92 3.84 -7.62
N SER A 277 3.23 4.51 -6.52
CA SER A 277 4.46 4.32 -5.75
C SER A 277 4.15 3.90 -4.32
N GLU A 278 5.11 3.21 -3.73
CA GLU A 278 5.02 2.74 -2.34
C GLU A 278 4.97 3.92 -1.36
N ALA A 279 5.74 4.97 -1.59
CA ALA A 279 5.69 6.19 -0.79
C ALA A 279 4.34 6.90 -0.80
N LEU A 280 3.61 6.90 -1.94
CA LEU A 280 2.28 7.50 -1.99
C LEU A 280 1.24 6.68 -1.20
N LEU A 281 1.41 5.36 -1.13
CA LEU A 281 0.62 4.51 -0.24
C LEU A 281 1.00 4.75 1.23
N GLU A 282 2.27 4.95 1.54
CA GLU A 282 2.72 5.27 2.91
C GLU A 282 2.21 6.64 3.37
N ALA A 283 2.22 7.65 2.49
CA ALA A 283 1.62 8.96 2.74
C ALA A 283 0.12 8.84 3.05
N PHE A 284 -0.62 8.04 2.26
CA PHE A 284 -2.02 7.72 2.58
C PHE A 284 -2.15 7.14 3.99
N ALA A 285 -1.32 6.13 4.31
CA ALA A 285 -1.43 5.44 5.59
C ALA A 285 -1.09 6.34 6.79
N HIS A 286 -0.19 7.31 6.60
CA HIS A 286 0.08 8.36 7.59
C HIS A 286 -1.15 9.25 7.83
N HIS A 287 -1.75 9.78 6.76
CA HIS A 287 -2.96 10.60 6.83
C HIS A 287 -4.13 9.83 7.45
N TYR A 288 -4.32 8.56 7.07
CA TYR A 288 -5.37 7.71 7.60
C TYR A 288 -5.18 7.49 9.11
N ARG A 289 -3.97 7.20 9.58
CA ARG A 289 -3.69 7.09 11.02
C ARG A 289 -3.95 8.40 11.76
N ALA A 290 -3.55 9.54 11.18
CA ALA A 290 -3.81 10.84 11.78
C ALA A 290 -5.31 11.13 11.89
N VAL A 291 -6.11 10.73 10.88
CA VAL A 291 -7.57 10.82 10.92
C VAL A 291 -8.15 9.90 12.00
N LEU A 292 -7.71 8.65 12.10
CA LEU A 292 -8.17 7.74 13.16
C LEU A 292 -7.90 8.30 14.56
N GLY A 293 -6.71 8.86 14.79
CA GLY A 293 -6.39 9.50 16.08
C GLY A 293 -7.22 10.77 16.35
N GLN A 294 -7.54 11.55 15.32
CA GLN A 294 -8.46 12.68 15.45
C GLN A 294 -9.89 12.22 15.79
N ILE A 295 -10.35 11.13 15.18
CA ILE A 295 -11.66 10.54 15.44
C ILE A 295 -11.74 10.05 16.88
N GLU A 296 -10.74 9.32 17.35
CA GLU A 296 -10.66 8.84 18.74
C GLU A 296 -10.70 10.00 19.74
N ALA A 297 -9.94 11.07 19.48
CA ALA A 297 -9.89 12.24 20.37
C ALA A 297 -11.19 13.06 20.39
N ARG A 298 -11.87 13.22 19.24
CA ARG A 298 -13.08 14.06 19.12
C ARG A 298 -14.38 13.30 19.40
N HIS A 299 -14.38 11.98 19.22
CA HIS A 299 -15.56 11.15 19.36
C HIS A 299 -15.27 9.96 20.31
N PRO A 300 -15.03 10.22 21.62
CA PRO A 300 -14.68 9.17 22.58
C PRO A 300 -15.78 8.11 22.78
N GLY A 301 -17.02 8.42 22.38
CA GLY A 301 -18.17 7.51 22.40
C GLY A 301 -18.48 6.87 21.04
N ILE A 302 -17.52 6.84 20.10
CA ILE A 302 -17.71 6.24 18.78
C ILE A 302 -18.07 4.75 18.92
N GLU A 303 -19.15 4.34 18.26
CA GLU A 303 -19.59 2.95 18.15
C GLU A 303 -19.21 2.33 16.81
N ARG A 304 -19.29 3.12 15.72
CA ARG A 304 -19.08 2.63 14.34
C ARG A 304 -18.23 3.59 13.51
N LEU A 305 -17.24 3.02 12.82
CA LEU A 305 -16.47 3.69 11.78
C LEU A 305 -16.90 3.14 10.42
N HIS A 306 -17.52 4.00 9.63
CA HIS A 306 -18.05 3.68 8.32
C HIS A 306 -17.03 4.04 7.23
N ILE A 307 -16.53 3.04 6.50
CA ILE A 307 -15.53 3.24 5.45
C ILE A 307 -16.23 3.24 4.08
N PHE A 308 -16.24 4.40 3.44
CA PHE A 308 -16.72 4.60 2.07
C PHE A 308 -15.53 4.85 1.16
N ALA A 309 -15.09 3.81 0.43
CA ALA A 309 -13.88 3.89 -0.36
C ALA A 309 -14.19 3.78 -1.86
N ALA A 310 -13.64 4.72 -2.63
CA ALA A 310 -13.30 4.55 -4.03
C ALA A 310 -11.78 4.46 -4.10
N ALA A 311 -11.26 3.26 -3.85
CA ALA A 311 -9.84 3.03 -3.58
C ALA A 311 -9.23 1.94 -4.45
N PRO A 312 -7.92 2.05 -4.78
CA PRO A 312 -7.14 0.93 -5.29
C PRO A 312 -6.93 -0.15 -4.21
N VAL A 313 -6.51 -1.36 -4.61
CA VAL A 313 -6.48 -2.53 -3.74
C VAL A 313 -5.60 -2.34 -2.50
N ALA A 314 -4.43 -1.72 -2.69
CA ALA A 314 -3.50 -1.52 -1.59
C ALA A 314 -4.02 -0.55 -0.53
N VAL A 315 -4.71 0.52 -0.97
CA VAL A 315 -5.35 1.49 -0.07
C VAL A 315 -6.46 0.82 0.74
N ALA A 316 -7.29 -0.01 0.11
CA ALA A 316 -8.35 -0.74 0.82
C ALA A 316 -7.80 -1.72 1.87
N ILE A 317 -6.69 -2.41 1.58
CA ILE A 317 -6.00 -3.28 2.55
C ILE A 317 -5.44 -2.44 3.71
N GLU A 318 -4.76 -1.33 3.43
CA GLU A 318 -4.23 -0.46 4.48
C GLU A 318 -5.34 0.12 5.38
N CYS A 319 -6.54 0.41 4.84
CA CYS A 319 -7.68 0.83 5.66
C CYS A 319 -8.01 -0.17 6.77
N GLY A 320 -7.92 -1.47 6.45
CA GLY A 320 -8.12 -2.56 7.41
C GLY A 320 -6.95 -2.71 8.38
N ARG A 321 -5.71 -2.69 7.87
CA ARG A 321 -4.50 -2.96 8.66
C ARG A 321 -4.28 -1.96 9.81
N ARG A 322 -4.63 -0.68 9.59
CA ARG A 322 -4.37 0.42 10.55
C ARG A 322 -5.39 0.52 11.68
N ILE A 323 -6.40 -0.35 11.69
CA ILE A 323 -7.38 -0.40 12.77
C ILE A 323 -6.81 -1.26 13.90
N LEU A 324 -6.76 -0.70 15.10
CA LEU A 324 -6.30 -1.41 16.29
C LEU A 324 -7.36 -2.42 16.78
N HIS A 325 -6.93 -3.64 17.05
CA HIS A 325 -7.77 -4.68 17.64
C HIS A 325 -8.02 -4.40 19.13
N ASN A 326 -9.23 -4.75 19.61
CA ASN A 326 -9.65 -4.78 21.03
C ASN A 326 -10.25 -3.49 21.64
N ALA A 327 -10.60 -2.48 20.85
CA ALA A 327 -11.40 -1.34 21.32
C ALA A 327 -12.44 -0.94 20.27
N ALA A 328 -13.47 -0.20 20.69
CA ALA A 328 -14.37 0.50 19.77
C ALA A 328 -13.55 1.36 18.78
N PRO A 329 -14.03 1.59 17.55
CA PRO A 329 -15.37 1.26 17.02
C PRO A 329 -15.45 -0.04 16.22
N ARG A 330 -16.68 -0.54 16.01
CA ARG A 330 -16.95 -1.56 14.97
C ARG A 330 -16.72 -0.97 13.59
N ILE A 331 -16.23 -1.77 12.66
CA ILE A 331 -15.86 -1.27 11.33
C ILE A 331 -16.92 -1.65 10.33
N VAL A 332 -17.60 -0.67 9.75
CA VAL A 332 -18.63 -0.88 8.75
C VAL A 332 -18.06 -0.57 7.37
N SER A 333 -17.99 -1.58 6.48
CA SER A 333 -17.52 -1.38 5.11
C SER A 333 -18.64 -1.57 4.10
N TYR A 334 -18.55 -0.83 3.00
CA TYR A 334 -19.60 -0.73 2.00
C TYR A 334 -19.13 -1.24 0.64
N GLU A 335 -20.02 -1.94 -0.05
CA GLU A 335 -19.90 -2.19 -1.48
C GLU A 335 -20.54 -1.02 -2.25
N PHE A 336 -19.92 -0.61 -3.36
CA PHE A 336 -20.53 0.33 -4.30
C PHE A 336 -21.00 -0.42 -5.55
N ALA A 337 -22.31 -0.59 -5.68
CA ALA A 337 -22.93 -1.34 -6.77
C ALA A 337 -24.17 -0.60 -7.30
N GLY A 338 -24.37 -0.59 -8.63
CA GLY A 338 -25.53 0.05 -9.25
C GLY A 338 -25.66 1.55 -8.96
N GLY A 339 -24.55 2.24 -8.67
CA GLY A 339 -24.55 3.67 -8.35
C GLY A 339 -24.86 4.00 -6.89
N GLN A 340 -25.01 3.01 -6.02
CA GLN A 340 -25.38 3.16 -4.61
C GLN A 340 -24.42 2.40 -3.70
N TYR A 341 -24.25 2.89 -2.47
CA TYR A 341 -23.56 2.15 -1.43
C TYR A 341 -24.51 1.14 -0.77
N ARG A 342 -23.99 -0.03 -0.43
CA ARG A 342 -24.70 -1.05 0.36
C ARG A 342 -23.77 -1.51 1.47
N LYS A 343 -24.28 -1.56 2.70
CA LYS A 343 -23.53 -2.10 3.83
C LYS A 343 -23.20 -3.57 3.52
N ALA A 344 -21.90 -3.89 3.51
CA ALA A 344 -21.41 -5.22 3.17
C ALA A 344 -20.96 -5.97 4.42
N LEU A 345 -20.12 -5.35 5.27
CA LEU A 345 -19.59 -5.96 6.49
C LEU A 345 -19.71 -5.02 7.68
N GLU A 346 -19.84 -5.63 8.86
CA GLU A 346 -19.57 -5.03 10.16
C GLU A 346 -18.57 -5.96 10.87
N LEU A 347 -17.33 -5.48 11.06
CA LEU A 347 -16.18 -6.25 11.56
C LEU A 347 -15.94 -6.05 13.05
#